data_AF-A0A3N9NNF5-F1
#
_entry.id   AF-A0A3N9NNF5-F1
#
_cell.length_a   1.000
_cell.length_b   1.000
_cell.length_c   1.000
_cell.angle_alpha   90.00
_cell.angle_beta   90.00
_cell.angle_gamma   90.00
#
_symmetry.space_group_name_H-M   'P 1'
#
loop_
_entity.id
_entity.type
_entity.pdbx_description
1 polymer ?
#
loop_
_entity_poly.entity_id
_entity_poly.type
_entity_poly.pdbx_seq_one_letter_code
_entity_poly.pdbx_strand_id
1 'polypeptide(L)'
;MRQDDSALPNRRSNNLEVDVLWCGDDFGSQSGLMLSPELFDKYFAPRINYMFDEFSQTNPDIKLAGHSCGSVIDLIPSFIDLGLDILNPIQPLAAVMDPRWLKDTYGDKLTFFDGICVQELLPNGTVAEINKEVKRRIKILGENGGYIVAPAHNIQDDTPVENSLAFFEACR
;
A
#
# COMPACT_ATOMS: atom_id res chain seq x y z
N MET A 1 20.74 -40.56 2.97
CA MET A 1 20.87 -39.96 1.63
C MET A 1 20.67 -38.47 1.81
N ARG A 2 21.76 -37.74 2.08
CA ARG A 2 21.74 -36.27 2.21
C ARG A 2 21.68 -35.74 0.77
N GLN A 3 20.64 -34.98 0.44
CA GLN A 3 20.65 -34.23 -0.81
C GLN A 3 21.69 -33.12 -0.66
N ASP A 4 22.53 -33.06 -1.69
CA ASP A 4 23.63 -32.15 -1.85
C ASP A 4 23.07 -30.81 -2.36
N ASP A 5 23.10 -29.79 -1.51
CA ASP A 5 22.66 -28.42 -1.80
C ASP A 5 23.66 -27.63 -2.67
N SER A 6 24.72 -28.25 -3.21
CA SER A 6 25.78 -27.55 -3.94
C SER A 6 25.44 -27.11 -5.37
N ALA A 7 24.20 -27.30 -5.84
CA ALA A 7 23.84 -27.14 -7.26
C ALA A 7 22.77 -26.07 -7.57
N LEU A 8 22.45 -25.16 -6.64
CA LEU A 8 21.76 -23.93 -7.03
C LEU A 8 22.82 -22.88 -7.37
N PRO A 9 23.05 -22.57 -8.67
CA PRO A 9 23.94 -21.46 -9.00
C PRO A 9 23.39 -20.20 -8.34
N ASN A 10 24.24 -19.51 -7.58
CA ASN A 10 24.02 -18.12 -7.14
C ASN A 10 23.76 -17.26 -8.38
N ARG A 11 22.52 -17.26 -8.88
CA ARG A 11 22.01 -16.30 -9.85
C ARG A 11 21.64 -15.01 -9.10
N ARG A 12 22.59 -14.45 -8.37
CA ARG A 12 22.54 -13.03 -7.99
C ARG A 12 22.95 -12.25 -9.23
N SER A 13 22.05 -12.17 -10.21
CA SER A 13 22.16 -11.16 -11.25
C SER A 13 21.98 -9.82 -10.56
N ASN A 14 23.06 -9.04 -10.44
CA ASN A 14 23.09 -7.70 -9.84
C ASN A 14 22.25 -6.63 -10.58
N ASN A 15 21.22 -7.03 -11.34
CA ASN A 15 20.40 -6.18 -12.19
C ASN A 15 18.91 -6.56 -12.05
N LEU A 16 18.32 -6.42 -10.86
CA LEU A 16 16.86 -6.39 -10.79
C LEU A 16 16.41 -5.03 -11.33
N GLU A 17 16.00 -4.97 -12.60
CA GLU A 17 15.49 -3.74 -13.26
C GLU A 17 14.06 -3.42 -12.84
N VAL A 18 13.79 -3.44 -11.53
CA VAL A 18 12.49 -3.15 -10.93
C VAL A 18 12.70 -2.06 -9.88
N ASP A 19 11.93 -0.98 -9.99
CA ASP A 19 12.01 0.17 -9.09
C ASP A 19 11.23 -0.06 -7.78
N VAL A 20 10.12 -0.81 -7.85
CA VAL A 20 9.22 -1.06 -6.70
C VAL A 20 8.87 -2.54 -6.62
N LEU A 21 9.14 -3.16 -5.47
CA LEU A 21 8.52 -4.41 -5.09
C LEU A 21 7.19 -4.12 -4.41
N TRP A 22 6.08 -4.53 -5.02
CA TRP A 22 4.78 -4.48 -4.38
C TRP A 22 4.34 -5.87 -3.98
N CYS A 23 4.17 -6.08 -2.67
CA CYS A 23 3.77 -7.34 -2.09
C CYS A 23 2.94 -7.10 -0.83
N GLY A 24 2.30 -8.12 -0.31
CA GLY A 24 1.50 -7.99 0.90
C GLY A 24 0.50 -9.10 1.07
N ASP A 25 -0.28 -8.98 2.12
CA ASP A 25 -1.37 -9.86 2.50
C ASP A 25 -2.36 -9.03 3.31
N ASP A 26 -3.59 -9.50 3.46
CA ASP A 26 -4.62 -8.75 4.17
C ASP A 26 -4.57 -9.06 5.68
N PHE A 27 -4.18 -8.04 6.46
CA PHE A 27 -4.17 -8.10 7.92
C PHE A 27 -5.30 -7.29 8.56
N GLY A 28 -5.89 -6.36 7.82
CA GLY A 28 -6.94 -5.47 8.28
C GLY A 28 -8.34 -5.89 7.83
N SER A 29 -9.32 -5.42 8.58
CA SER A 29 -10.75 -5.43 8.26
C SER A 29 -11.29 -4.01 8.30
N GLN A 30 -12.58 -3.81 8.02
CA GLN A 30 -13.20 -2.49 8.11
C GLN A 30 -13.02 -1.82 9.48
N SER A 31 -12.96 -2.62 10.56
CA SER A 31 -12.99 -2.16 11.94
C SER A 31 -11.67 -2.28 12.70
N GLY A 32 -10.62 -2.82 12.08
CA GLY A 32 -9.33 -3.07 12.74
C GLY A 32 -8.67 -4.35 12.25
N LEU A 33 -7.63 -4.81 12.93
CA LEU A 33 -6.86 -5.99 12.55
C LEU A 33 -7.67 -7.29 12.68
N MET A 34 -7.40 -8.26 11.79
CA MET A 34 -7.91 -9.63 11.87
C MET A 34 -7.13 -10.53 12.83
N LEU A 35 -5.93 -10.09 13.22
CA LEU A 35 -5.06 -10.74 14.19
C LEU A 35 -4.35 -9.69 15.04
N SER A 36 -3.91 -10.05 16.24
CA SER A 36 -3.25 -9.08 17.11
C SER A 36 -1.85 -8.71 16.59
N PRO A 37 -1.34 -7.49 16.88
CA PRO A 37 0.02 -7.11 16.49
C PRO A 37 1.08 -8.11 16.94
N GLU A 38 0.93 -8.70 18.13
CA GLU A 38 1.87 -9.70 18.65
C GLU A 38 1.89 -10.98 17.81
N LEU A 39 0.75 -11.37 17.23
CA LEU A 39 0.69 -12.51 16.31
C LEU A 39 1.30 -12.15 14.95
N PHE A 40 1.11 -10.92 14.48
CA PHE A 40 1.78 -10.41 13.28
C PHE A 40 3.31 -10.49 13.44
N ASP A 41 3.83 -9.90 14.52
CA ASP A 41 5.26 -9.85 14.80
C ASP A 41 5.87 -11.24 14.98
N LYS A 42 5.11 -12.18 15.57
CA LYS A 42 5.59 -13.54 15.79
C LYS A 42 5.65 -14.37 14.51
N TYR A 43 4.66 -14.26 13.63
CA TYR A 43 4.48 -15.20 12.51
C TYR A 43 4.73 -14.59 11.14
N PHE A 44 4.42 -13.32 10.92
CA PHE A 44 4.48 -12.69 9.60
C PHE A 44 5.70 -11.80 9.44
N ALA A 45 5.97 -10.94 10.42
CA ALA A 45 7.09 -10.00 10.36
C ALA A 45 8.45 -10.67 10.02
N PRO A 46 8.83 -11.84 10.57
CA PRO A 46 10.11 -12.46 10.24
C PRO A 46 10.23 -12.89 8.78
N ARG A 47 9.11 -13.26 8.15
CA ARG A 47 9.06 -13.69 6.74
C ARG A 47 9.07 -12.49 5.81
N ILE A 48 8.33 -11.44 6.17
CA ILE A 48 8.34 -10.18 5.44
C ILE A 48 9.73 -9.57 5.49
N ASN A 49 10.37 -9.53 6.67
CA ASN A 49 11.74 -9.06 6.83
C ASN A 49 12.72 -9.83 5.94
N TYR A 50 12.62 -11.17 5.94
CA TYR A 50 13.46 -11.99 5.07
C TYR A 50 13.30 -11.62 3.60
N MET A 51 12.06 -11.44 3.11
CA MET A 51 11.83 -11.02 1.72
C MET A 51 12.42 -9.63 1.47
N PHE A 52 12.12 -8.65 2.32
CA PHE A 52 12.59 -7.27 2.18
C PHE A 52 14.12 -7.18 2.18
N ASP A 53 14.78 -7.94 3.05
CA ASP A 53 16.23 -8.02 3.13
C ASP A 53 16.84 -8.61 1.85
N GLU A 54 16.26 -9.68 1.30
CA GLU A 54 16.78 -10.29 0.06
C GLU A 54 16.63 -9.35 -1.14
N PHE A 55 15.52 -8.63 -1.24
CA PHE A 55 15.31 -7.65 -2.32
C PHE A 55 16.23 -6.44 -2.18
N SER A 56 16.35 -5.89 -0.97
CA SER A 56 17.23 -4.74 -0.69
C SER A 56 18.71 -5.08 -0.92
N GLN A 57 19.13 -6.32 -0.63
CA GLN A 57 20.49 -6.78 -0.94
C GLN A 57 20.74 -6.94 -2.45
N THR A 58 19.70 -7.26 -3.22
CA THR A 58 19.80 -7.47 -4.68
C THR A 58 19.75 -6.15 -5.44
N ASN A 59 18.93 -5.21 -4.99
CA ASN A 59 18.84 -3.85 -5.49
C ASN A 59 18.69 -2.86 -4.32
N PRO A 60 19.76 -2.18 -3.88
CA PRO A 60 19.71 -1.22 -2.77
C PRO A 60 18.81 -0.01 -3.01
N ASP A 61 18.47 0.28 -4.27
CA ASP A 61 17.60 1.41 -4.65
C ASP A 61 16.12 1.01 -4.74
N ILE A 62 15.78 -0.28 -4.55
CA ILE A 62 14.40 -0.76 -4.65
C ILE A 62 13.52 -0.13 -3.57
N LYS A 63 12.28 0.20 -3.94
CA LYS A 63 11.24 0.62 -3.00
C LYS A 63 10.34 -0.54 -2.60
N LEU A 64 10.06 -0.63 -1.31
CA LEU A 64 9.26 -1.71 -0.73
C LEU A 64 7.83 -1.19 -0.48
N ALA A 65 6.87 -1.71 -1.25
CA ALA A 65 5.46 -1.41 -1.13
C ALA A 65 4.69 -2.58 -0.52
N GLY A 66 3.84 -2.27 0.45
CA GLY A 66 3.17 -3.23 1.32
C GLY A 66 1.66 -3.09 1.19
N HIS A 67 1.01 -4.13 0.67
CA HIS A 67 -0.45 -4.22 0.57
C HIS A 67 -1.06 -4.84 1.83
N SER A 68 -2.10 -4.21 2.37
CA SER A 68 -3.06 -4.86 3.27
C SER A 68 -4.36 -4.05 3.31
N CYS A 69 -5.47 -4.65 2.89
CA CYS A 69 -6.79 -4.05 3.01
C CYS A 69 -7.16 -3.73 4.47
N GLY A 70 -8.16 -2.84 4.62
CA GLY A 70 -8.78 -2.52 5.90
C GLY A 70 -8.01 -1.53 6.76
N SER A 71 -8.32 -1.53 8.04
CA SER A 71 -7.64 -0.73 9.06
C SER A 71 -6.43 -1.48 9.59
N VAL A 72 -5.25 -0.97 9.26
CA VAL A 72 -3.95 -1.52 9.67
C VAL A 72 -3.16 -0.59 10.57
N ILE A 73 -3.86 0.39 11.17
CA ILE A 73 -3.28 1.50 11.93
C ILE A 73 -2.25 1.02 12.97
N ASP A 74 -2.57 -0.07 13.67
CA ASP A 74 -1.76 -0.63 14.74
C ASP A 74 -0.53 -1.42 14.22
N LEU A 75 -0.48 -1.78 12.93
CA LEU A 75 0.66 -2.44 12.29
C LEU A 75 1.58 -1.48 11.55
N ILE A 76 1.17 -0.22 11.31
CA ILE A 76 2.01 0.76 10.61
C ILE A 76 3.40 0.91 11.26
N PRO A 77 3.54 0.97 12.60
CA PRO A 77 4.85 0.99 13.24
C PRO A 77 5.71 -0.25 12.89
N SER A 78 5.15 -1.46 13.00
CA SER A 78 5.86 -2.70 12.65
C SER A 78 6.25 -2.73 11.17
N PHE A 79 5.40 -2.24 10.27
CA PHE A 79 5.74 -2.14 8.85
C PHE A 79 6.91 -1.19 8.59
N ILE A 80 6.96 -0.03 9.25
CA ILE A 80 8.07 0.91 9.14
C ILE A 80 9.36 0.27 9.68
N ASP A 81 9.28 -0.44 10.82
CA ASP A 81 10.45 -1.11 11.42
C ASP A 81 11.00 -2.22 10.52
N LEU A 82 10.14 -2.85 9.71
CA LEU A 82 10.51 -3.82 8.68
C LEU A 82 11.17 -3.17 7.44
N GLY A 83 11.15 -1.85 7.32
CA GLY A 83 11.73 -1.12 6.18
C GLY A 83 10.74 -0.79 5.07
N LEU A 84 9.43 -0.79 5.34
CA LEU A 84 8.43 -0.43 4.34
C LEU A 84 8.57 1.04 3.90
N ASP A 85 8.65 1.30 2.60
CA ASP A 85 8.66 2.66 2.02
C ASP A 85 7.24 3.16 1.66
N ILE A 86 6.39 2.27 1.14
CA ILE A 86 5.09 2.62 0.54
C ILE A 86 3.96 1.80 1.18
N LEU A 87 3.02 2.48 1.84
CA LEU A 87 1.83 1.85 2.42
C LEU A 87 0.67 1.84 1.42
N ASN A 88 0.12 0.65 1.18
CA ASN A 88 -0.97 0.43 0.26
C ASN A 88 -2.06 -0.49 0.88
N PRO A 89 -3.35 -0.23 0.66
CA PRO A 89 -3.94 1.04 0.26
C PRO A 89 -4.11 1.99 1.46
N ILE A 90 -4.43 3.26 1.19
CA ILE A 90 -5.11 4.10 2.19
C ILE A 90 -6.61 3.82 2.16
N GLN A 91 -7.03 2.74 2.82
CA GLN A 91 -8.39 2.20 2.73
C GLN A 91 -9.46 3.22 3.18
N PRO A 92 -10.31 3.73 2.26
CA PRO A 92 -11.44 4.57 2.63
C PRO A 92 -12.45 3.78 3.46
N LEU A 93 -13.21 4.51 4.29
CA LEU A 93 -14.24 3.97 5.20
C LEU A 93 -13.70 3.07 6.33
N ALA A 94 -12.46 2.60 6.26
CA ALA A 94 -11.87 1.79 7.32
C ALA A 94 -11.64 2.63 8.58
N ALA A 95 -11.84 2.03 9.75
CA ALA A 95 -11.71 2.70 11.03
C ALA A 95 -10.30 3.29 11.19
N VAL A 96 -10.21 4.54 11.65
CA VAL A 96 -8.94 5.20 12.01
C VAL A 96 -7.93 5.31 10.85
N MET A 97 -8.39 5.24 9.59
CA MET A 97 -7.55 5.43 8.39
C MET A 97 -7.77 6.81 7.74
N ASP A 98 -7.92 7.87 8.56
CA ASP A 98 -8.10 9.23 8.04
C ASP A 98 -6.82 9.71 7.32
N PRO A 99 -6.92 10.21 6.07
CA PRO A 99 -5.75 10.58 5.28
C PRO A 99 -4.96 11.75 5.87
N ARG A 100 -5.60 12.69 6.55
CA ARG A 100 -4.89 13.84 7.13
C ARG A 100 -4.09 13.40 8.33
N TRP A 101 -4.70 12.65 9.23
CA TRP A 101 -4.02 12.10 10.40
C TRP A 101 -2.86 11.19 9.99
N LEU A 102 -3.05 10.31 8.99
CA LEU A 102 -1.99 9.45 8.46
C LEU A 102 -0.83 10.28 7.90
N LYS A 103 -1.14 11.32 7.11
CA LYS A 103 -0.10 12.22 6.57
C LYS A 103 0.67 12.95 7.66
N ASP A 104 -0.04 13.53 8.63
CA ASP A 104 0.58 14.26 9.73
C ASP A 104 1.44 13.35 10.64
N THR A 105 1.07 12.08 10.76
CA THR A 105 1.74 11.12 11.67
C THR A 105 2.89 10.37 11.01
N TYR A 106 2.73 9.94 9.75
CA TYR A 106 3.66 9.04 9.07
C TYR A 106 4.17 9.58 7.72
N GLY A 107 3.79 10.77 7.30
CA GLY A 107 4.14 11.34 5.99
C GLY A 107 5.62 11.58 5.74
N ASP A 108 6.43 11.67 6.81
CA ASP A 108 7.89 11.79 6.72
C ASP A 108 8.60 10.42 6.61
N LYS A 109 7.85 9.32 6.82
CA LYS A 109 8.37 7.95 6.83
C LYS A 109 7.83 7.09 5.70
N LEU A 110 6.61 7.36 5.25
CA LEU A 110 5.90 6.56 4.27
C LEU A 110 5.43 7.42 3.09
N THR A 111 5.55 6.82 1.91
CA THR A 111 4.71 7.21 0.77
C THR A 111 3.37 6.50 0.89
N PHE A 112 2.29 7.20 0.59
CA PHE A 112 0.95 6.63 0.57
C PHE A 112 0.55 6.26 -0.86
N PHE A 113 -0.06 5.09 -1.02
CA PHE A 113 -0.52 4.60 -2.32
C PHE A 113 -2.02 4.26 -2.25
N ASP A 114 -2.76 4.68 -3.27
CA ASP A 114 -4.21 4.55 -3.44
C ASP A 114 -5.06 5.48 -2.55
N GLY A 115 -6.33 5.14 -2.33
CA GLY A 115 -7.22 5.80 -1.37
C GLY A 115 -8.42 6.55 -1.97
N ILE A 116 -8.73 6.33 -3.24
CA ILE A 116 -10.03 6.73 -3.80
C ILE A 116 -11.05 5.61 -3.58
N CYS A 117 -12.22 5.95 -3.02
CA CYS A 117 -13.19 4.97 -2.57
C CYS A 117 -13.88 4.25 -3.73
N VAL A 118 -13.64 2.93 -3.83
CA VAL A 118 -14.29 2.04 -4.81
C VAL A 118 -15.63 1.48 -4.34
N GLN A 119 -15.94 1.57 -3.04
CA GLN A 119 -17.17 0.98 -2.47
C GLN A 119 -18.39 1.91 -2.61
N GLU A 120 -18.18 3.22 -2.45
CA GLU A 120 -19.28 4.19 -2.43
C GLU A 120 -19.09 5.28 -3.50
N LEU A 121 -17.91 5.91 -3.57
CA LEU A 121 -17.70 7.10 -4.39
C LEU A 121 -17.65 6.79 -5.89
N LEU A 122 -16.80 5.86 -6.32
CA LEU A 122 -16.69 5.53 -7.74
C LEU A 122 -17.97 4.91 -8.33
N PRO A 123 -18.66 3.96 -7.65
CA PRO A 123 -19.89 3.40 -8.21
C PRO A 123 -21.09 4.36 -8.15
N ASN A 124 -21.23 5.19 -7.11
CA ASN A 124 -22.46 5.95 -6.87
C ASN A 124 -22.32 7.48 -6.89
N GLY A 125 -21.10 8.00 -6.85
CA GLY A 125 -20.83 9.44 -6.82
C GLY A 125 -21.05 10.11 -8.17
N THR A 126 -21.29 11.41 -8.13
CA THR A 126 -21.28 12.25 -9.33
C THR A 126 -19.84 12.56 -9.77
N VAL A 127 -19.66 12.88 -11.05
CA VAL A 127 -18.39 13.40 -11.61
C VAL A 127 -17.81 14.54 -10.76
N ALA A 128 -18.67 15.44 -10.26
CA ALA A 128 -18.24 16.57 -9.42
C ALA A 128 -17.72 16.12 -8.05
N GLU A 129 -18.36 15.13 -7.42
CA GLU A 129 -17.92 14.57 -6.14
C GLU A 129 -16.60 13.80 -6.28
N ILE A 130 -16.46 13.01 -7.34
CA ILE A 130 -15.21 12.29 -7.65
C ILE A 130 -14.06 13.29 -7.84
N ASN A 131 -14.26 14.30 -8.69
CA ASN A 131 -13.27 15.36 -8.90
C ASN A 131 -12.87 16.05 -7.59
N LYS A 132 -13.85 16.37 -6.74
CA LYS A 132 -13.63 17.03 -5.46
C LYS A 132 -12.81 16.15 -4.50
N GLU A 133 -13.17 14.88 -4.37
CA GLU A 133 -12.49 13.97 -3.44
C GLU A 133 -11.08 13.60 -3.91
N VAL A 134 -10.89 13.35 -5.20
CA VAL A 134 -9.54 13.09 -5.77
C VAL A 134 -8.62 14.26 -5.50
N LYS A 135 -9.06 15.50 -5.80
CA LYS A 135 -8.27 16.71 -5.52
C LYS A 135 -8.02 16.90 -4.02
N ARG A 136 -8.98 16.57 -3.16
CA ARG A 136 -8.81 16.63 -1.71
C ARG A 136 -7.75 15.64 -1.23
N ARG A 137 -7.78 14.39 -1.71
CA ARG A 137 -6.81 13.34 -1.38
C ARG A 137 -5.41 13.70 -1.86
N ILE A 138 -5.28 14.16 -3.10
CA ILE A 138 -4.00 14.65 -3.66
C ILE A 138 -3.44 15.79 -2.81
N LYS A 139 -4.28 16.78 -2.45
CA LYS A 139 -3.85 17.90 -1.61
C LYS A 139 -3.36 17.47 -0.23
N ILE A 140 -4.01 16.49 0.40
CA ILE A 140 -3.66 16.02 1.74
C ILE A 140 -2.44 15.10 1.69
N LEU A 141 -2.56 13.96 1.01
CA LEU A 141 -1.55 12.90 1.05
C LEU A 141 -0.30 13.32 0.27
N GLY A 142 -0.46 14.11 -0.79
CA GLY A 142 0.63 14.64 -1.61
C GLY A 142 1.27 15.93 -1.07
N GLU A 143 0.85 16.43 0.11
CA GLU A 143 1.52 17.56 0.76
C GLU A 143 3.01 17.22 0.96
N ASN A 144 3.92 18.04 0.43
CA ASN A 144 5.37 17.78 0.42
C ASN A 144 5.79 16.47 -0.31
N GLY A 145 4.96 15.93 -1.20
CA GLY A 145 5.22 14.70 -1.94
C GLY A 145 4.74 13.43 -1.21
N GLY A 146 5.17 12.25 -1.67
CA GLY A 146 4.87 10.98 -1.01
C GLY A 146 3.44 10.48 -1.20
N TYR A 147 2.82 10.71 -2.37
CA TYR A 147 1.51 10.16 -2.70
C TYR A 147 1.44 9.63 -4.13
N ILE A 148 0.95 8.40 -4.27
CA ILE A 148 0.63 7.74 -5.53
C ILE A 148 -0.90 7.59 -5.58
N VAL A 149 -1.57 8.45 -6.35
CA VAL A 149 -3.03 8.45 -6.43
C VAL A 149 -3.55 7.29 -7.27
N ALA A 150 -4.42 6.49 -6.67
CA ALA A 150 -5.15 5.42 -7.36
C ALA A 150 -6.41 4.99 -6.56
N PRO A 151 -7.32 4.22 -7.18
CA PRO A 151 -8.44 3.60 -6.48
C PRO A 151 -7.95 2.68 -5.36
N ALA A 152 -8.63 2.68 -4.21
CA ALA A 152 -8.25 1.87 -3.02
C ALA A 152 -8.21 0.36 -3.24
N HIS A 153 -8.80 -0.09 -4.34
CA HIS A 153 -8.71 -1.44 -4.88
C HIS A 153 -9.05 -1.37 -6.38
N ASN A 154 -9.08 -2.50 -7.08
CA ASN A 154 -9.53 -2.53 -8.48
C ASN A 154 -10.91 -1.88 -8.66
N ILE A 155 -11.05 -1.06 -9.73
CA ILE A 155 -12.35 -0.58 -10.21
C ILE A 155 -13.20 -1.81 -10.57
N GLN A 156 -14.43 -1.86 -10.05
CA GLN A 156 -15.36 -2.96 -10.26
C GLN A 156 -16.31 -2.67 -11.43
N ASP A 157 -17.03 -3.68 -11.88
CA ASP A 157 -17.96 -3.62 -13.02
C ASP A 157 -19.21 -2.77 -12.77
N ASP A 158 -19.50 -2.49 -11.50
CA ASP A 158 -20.56 -1.57 -11.06
C ASP A 158 -20.18 -0.08 -11.16
N THR A 159 -18.92 0.24 -11.48
CA THR A 159 -18.46 1.62 -11.62
C THR A 159 -18.79 2.16 -13.01
N PRO A 160 -19.61 3.22 -13.13
CA PRO A 160 -19.90 3.85 -14.42
C PRO A 160 -18.62 4.31 -15.13
N VAL A 161 -18.60 4.21 -16.46
CA VAL A 161 -17.43 4.59 -17.27
C VAL A 161 -17.09 6.07 -17.08
N GLU A 162 -18.10 6.93 -17.03
CA GLU A 162 -17.96 8.37 -16.76
C GLU A 162 -17.28 8.65 -15.41
N ASN A 163 -17.52 7.82 -14.40
CA ASN A 163 -16.91 7.95 -13.08
C ASN A 163 -15.45 7.51 -13.09
N SER A 164 -15.12 6.45 -13.81
CA SER A 164 -13.74 6.04 -14.05
C SER A 164 -12.96 7.13 -14.80
N LEU A 165 -13.54 7.68 -15.87
CA LEU A 165 -12.94 8.78 -16.63
C LEU A 165 -12.77 10.04 -15.77
N ALA A 166 -13.78 10.40 -14.96
CA ALA A 166 -13.69 11.53 -14.04
C ALA A 166 -12.55 11.37 -13.02
N PHE A 167 -12.31 10.15 -12.52
CA PHE A 167 -11.16 9.86 -11.68
C PHE A 167 -9.84 10.10 -12.44
N PHE A 168 -9.67 9.54 -13.64
CA PHE A 168 -8.45 9.73 -14.43
C PHE A 168 -8.20 11.19 -14.81
N GLU A 169 -9.25 11.94 -15.15
CA GLU A 169 -9.16 13.38 -15.45
C GLU A 169 -8.79 14.20 -14.21
N ALA A 170 -9.30 13.84 -13.04
CA ALA A 170 -9.01 14.53 -11.79
C ALA A 170 -7.56 14.36 -11.30
N CYS A 171 -6.86 13.31 -11.75
CA CYS A 171 -5.46 13.03 -11.41
C CYS A 171 -4.44 13.84 -12.25
N ARG A 172 -4.88 14.58 -13.27
CA ARG A 172 -4.03 15.36 -14.16
C ARG A 172 -3.69 16.76 -13.62
#